data_AF-A0A3C1F7Y0-F1
#
_entry.id   AF-A0A3C1F7Y0-F1
#
_cell.length_a   1.000
_cell.length_b   1.000
_cell.length_c   1.000
_cell.angle_alpha   90.00
_cell.angle_beta   90.00
_cell.angle_gamma   90.00
#
_symmetry.space_group_name_H-M   'P 1'
#
loop_
_entity.id
_entity.type
_entity.pdbx_description
1 polymer ?
#
loop_
_entity_poly.entity_id
_entity_poly.type
_entity_poly.pdbx_seq_one_letter_code
_entity_poly.pdbx_strand_id
1 'polypeptide(L)'
;MNGWQRFAVLIICCFAIMVLYPDFGASGWTFIGMAVAMWTGVIVILSIVSNLFGLYKWESLNKLIFFVLTCAIMYSLLWYFPQEDKVTPINKIKYGEIPTKADIDRGLKRFTFNFDFVRRNARRKENFTNQDMDEKAIKKEIKKTVSQKTDELVDKLDIQVD
;
A
#
# COMPACT_ATOMS: atom_id res chain seq x y z
N MET A 1 -13.48 -7.10 -24.12
CA MET A 1 -12.60 -6.78 -22.96
C MET A 1 -12.74 -7.83 -21.88
N ASN A 2 -11.64 -8.17 -21.23
CA ASN A 2 -11.56 -9.18 -20.17
C ASN A 2 -11.82 -8.56 -18.79
N GLY A 3 -12.24 -9.40 -17.82
CA GLY A 3 -12.48 -8.96 -16.44
C GLY A 3 -11.30 -8.23 -15.80
N TRP A 4 -10.07 -8.67 -16.10
CA TRP A 4 -8.83 -8.01 -15.67
C TRP A 4 -8.70 -6.56 -16.14
N GLN A 5 -9.11 -6.25 -17.38
CA GLN A 5 -9.05 -4.88 -17.90
C GLN A 5 -10.05 -3.98 -17.17
N ARG A 6 -11.24 -4.50 -16.87
CA ARG A 6 -12.25 -3.77 -16.08
C ARG A 6 -11.76 -3.51 -14.65
N PHE A 7 -11.08 -4.48 -14.06
CA PHE A 7 -10.46 -4.32 -12.73
C PHE A 7 -9.31 -3.30 -12.73
N ALA A 8 -8.42 -3.34 -13.73
CA ALA A 8 -7.37 -2.34 -13.87
C ALA A 8 -7.94 -0.92 -13.96
N VAL A 9 -9.03 -0.74 -14.73
CA VAL A 9 -9.72 0.55 -14.85
C VAL A 9 -10.31 1.01 -13.52
N LEU A 10 -10.92 0.10 -12.74
CA LEU A 10 -11.38 0.42 -11.38
C LEU A 10 -10.24 0.97 -10.51
N ILE A 11 -9.07 0.31 -10.50
CA ILE A 11 -7.90 0.77 -9.74
C ILE A 11 -7.42 2.14 -10.23
N ILE A 12 -7.39 2.37 -11.55
CA ILE A 12 -7.02 3.66 -12.13
C ILE A 12 -8.02 4.75 -11.72
N CYS A 13 -9.33 4.47 -11.72
CA CYS A 13 -10.34 5.44 -11.27
C CYS A 13 -10.16 5.78 -9.78
N CYS A 14 -9.93 4.78 -8.93
CA CYS A 14 -9.65 4.97 -7.51
C CYS A 14 -8.36 5.77 -7.29
N PHE A 15 -7.30 5.48 -8.04
CA PHE A 15 -6.07 6.24 -7.97
C PHE A 15 -6.26 7.69 -8.43
N ALA A 16 -6.95 7.89 -9.56
CA ALA A 16 -7.21 9.21 -10.12
C ALA A 16 -7.97 10.11 -9.14
N ILE A 17 -9.03 9.60 -8.49
CA ILE A 17 -9.78 10.42 -7.52
C ILE A 17 -8.91 10.80 -6.31
N MET A 18 -8.08 9.88 -5.81
CA MET A 18 -7.20 10.16 -4.67
C MET A 18 -6.07 11.14 -5.01
N VAL A 19 -5.60 11.13 -6.25
CA VAL A 19 -4.58 12.10 -6.72
C VAL A 19 -5.21 13.48 -6.94
N LEU A 20 -6.38 13.54 -7.57
CA LEU A 20 -7.06 14.79 -7.89
C LEU A 20 -7.65 15.46 -6.64
N TYR A 21 -8.08 14.68 -5.64
CA TYR A 21 -8.69 15.19 -4.42
C TYR A 21 -7.89 14.69 -3.21
N PRO A 22 -6.70 15.25 -2.94
CA PRO A 22 -5.75 14.74 -1.96
C PRO A 22 -6.17 14.94 -0.50
N ASP A 23 -7.19 15.76 -0.24
CA ASP A 23 -7.61 16.18 1.10
C ASP A 23 -8.60 15.17 1.73
N PHE A 24 -8.17 13.91 1.80
CA PHE A 24 -8.89 12.81 2.44
C PHE A 24 -8.12 12.29 3.66
N GLY A 25 -8.85 11.95 4.72
CA GLY A 25 -8.30 11.33 5.93
C GLY A 25 -8.31 9.80 5.88
N ALA A 26 -8.31 9.15 7.04
CA ALA A 26 -8.43 7.69 7.17
C ALA A 26 -9.74 7.14 6.56
N SER A 27 -10.80 7.95 6.54
CA SER A 27 -12.08 7.64 5.89
C SER A 27 -11.94 7.45 4.38
N GLY A 28 -11.03 8.17 3.72
CA GLY A 28 -10.78 8.02 2.27
C GLY A 28 -10.20 6.65 1.93
N TRP A 29 -9.24 6.18 2.73
CA TRP A 29 -8.63 4.86 2.53
C TRP A 29 -9.64 3.72 2.74
N THR A 30 -10.43 3.79 3.81
CA THR A 30 -11.48 2.79 4.08
C THR A 30 -12.56 2.80 3.00
N PHE A 31 -12.98 3.98 2.55
CA PHE A 31 -13.92 4.12 1.44
C PHE A 31 -13.38 3.47 0.16
N ILE A 32 -12.12 3.72 -0.21
CA ILE A 32 -11.53 3.12 -1.42
C ILE A 32 -11.46 1.59 -1.30
N GLY A 33 -11.10 1.06 -0.13
CA GLY A 33 -11.13 -0.38 0.11
C GLY A 33 -12.54 -0.97 -0.10
N MET A 34 -13.57 -0.33 0.46
CA MET A 34 -14.96 -0.75 0.28
C MET A 34 -15.43 -0.60 -1.17
N ALA A 35 -15.09 0.50 -1.84
CA ALA A 35 -15.45 0.75 -3.23
C ALA A 35 -14.82 -0.28 -4.16
N VAL A 36 -13.53 -0.61 -3.96
CA VAL A 36 -12.84 -1.65 -4.72
C VAL A 36 -13.51 -3.00 -4.50
N ALA A 37 -13.81 -3.38 -3.26
CA ALA A 37 -14.50 -4.65 -2.97
C ALA A 37 -15.88 -4.72 -3.65
N MET A 38 -16.69 -3.67 -3.51
CA MET A 38 -18.04 -3.59 -4.09
C MET A 38 -18.00 -3.66 -5.62
N TRP A 39 -17.19 -2.83 -6.28
CA TRP A 39 -17.09 -2.81 -7.74
C TRP A 39 -16.43 -4.05 -8.31
N THR A 40 -15.53 -4.71 -7.56
CA THR A 40 -15.01 -6.02 -7.93
C THR A 40 -16.14 -7.05 -7.99
N GLY A 41 -17.06 -7.05 -7.02
CA GLY A 41 -18.26 -7.89 -7.05
C GLY A 41 -19.10 -7.67 -8.31
N VAL A 42 -19.33 -6.40 -8.68
CA VAL A 42 -20.05 -6.04 -9.93
C VAL A 42 -19.31 -6.56 -11.16
N ILE A 43 -17.99 -6.39 -11.23
CA ILE A 43 -17.17 -6.87 -12.36
C ILE A 43 -17.23 -8.38 -12.49
N VAL A 44 -17.20 -9.12 -11.39
CA VAL A 44 -17.32 -10.59 -11.37
C VAL A 44 -18.69 -11.02 -11.91
N ILE A 45 -19.78 -10.47 -11.37
CA ILE A 45 -21.15 -10.75 -11.84
C ILE A 45 -21.27 -10.46 -13.33
N LEU A 46 -20.79 -9.30 -13.76
CA LEU A 46 -20.86 -8.89 -15.16
C LEU A 46 -20.02 -9.80 -16.07
N SER A 47 -18.93 -10.38 -15.56
CA SER A 47 -18.11 -11.36 -16.28
C SER A 47 -18.83 -12.70 -16.42
N ILE A 48 -19.52 -13.16 -15.38
CA ILE A 48 -20.37 -14.38 -15.41
C ILE A 48 -21.51 -14.19 -16.41
N VAL A 49 -22.26 -13.08 -16.31
CA VAL A 49 -23.36 -12.75 -17.23
C VAL A 49 -22.84 -12.64 -18.66
N SER A 50 -21.71 -11.97 -18.88
CA SER A 50 -21.11 -11.85 -20.22
C SER A 50 -20.75 -13.22 -20.83
N ASN A 51 -20.34 -14.17 -20.00
CA ASN A 51 -20.01 -15.52 -20.45
C ASN A 51 -21.28 -16.33 -20.76
N LEU A 52 -22.28 -16.30 -19.87
CA LEU A 52 -23.55 -17.01 -20.02
C LEU A 52 -24.32 -16.58 -21.29
N PHE A 53 -24.38 -15.28 -21.56
CA PHE A 53 -25.12 -14.73 -22.70
C PHE A 53 -24.27 -14.55 -23.96
N GLY A 54 -23.00 -14.99 -23.95
CA GLY A 54 -22.12 -14.86 -25.11
C GLY A 54 -21.82 -13.41 -25.53
N LEU A 55 -21.98 -12.43 -24.62
CA LEU A 55 -21.84 -10.99 -24.91
C LEU A 55 -20.42 -10.63 -25.37
N TYR A 56 -19.44 -11.49 -25.13
CA TYR A 56 -18.07 -11.33 -25.65
C TYR A 56 -18.00 -11.36 -27.18
N LYS A 57 -18.97 -12.01 -27.86
CA LYS A 57 -19.06 -12.05 -29.33
C LYS A 57 -19.53 -10.72 -29.92
N TRP A 58 -20.14 -9.86 -29.11
CA TRP A 58 -20.74 -8.59 -29.52
C TRP A 58 -19.82 -7.44 -29.08
N GLU A 59 -18.84 -7.12 -29.93
CA GLU A 59 -17.77 -6.18 -29.58
C GLU A 59 -18.32 -4.78 -29.19
N SER A 60 -19.26 -4.23 -29.96
CA SER A 60 -19.87 -2.92 -29.70
C SER A 60 -20.61 -2.88 -28.37
N LEU A 61 -21.37 -3.95 -28.05
CA LEU A 61 -22.09 -4.05 -26.78
C LEU A 61 -21.12 -4.16 -25.60
N ASN A 62 -20.03 -4.92 -25.76
CA ASN A 62 -19.00 -5.04 -24.72
C ASN A 62 -18.30 -3.70 -24.47
N LYS A 63 -18.00 -2.92 -25.52
CA LYS A 63 -17.47 -1.55 -25.40
C LYS A 63 -18.44 -0.61 -24.70
N LEU A 64 -19.72 -0.66 -25.05
CA LEU A 64 -20.77 0.15 -24.41
C LEU A 64 -20.89 -0.17 -22.93
N ILE A 65 -20.99 -1.46 -22.57
CA ILE A 65 -21.05 -1.90 -21.17
C ILE A 65 -19.83 -1.42 -20.40
N PHE A 66 -18.64 -1.52 -21.00
CA PHE A 66 -17.41 -1.04 -20.38
C PHE A 66 -17.42 0.48 -20.15
N PHE A 67 -17.87 1.25 -21.14
CA PHE A 67 -18.00 2.70 -21.02
C PHE A 67 -18.96 3.08 -19.89
N VAL A 68 -20.16 2.48 -19.86
CA VAL A 68 -21.17 2.69 -18.82
C VAL A 68 -20.63 2.33 -17.44
N LEU A 69 -19.92 1.19 -17.33
CA LEU A 69 -19.27 0.76 -16.09
C LEU A 69 -18.25 1.80 -15.61
N THR A 70 -17.40 2.30 -16.51
CA THR A 70 -16.38 3.31 -16.17
C THR A 70 -17.00 4.61 -15.69
N CYS A 71 -18.04 5.09 -16.38
CA CYS A 71 -18.80 6.27 -15.96
C CYS A 71 -19.46 6.06 -14.59
N ALA A 72 -20.06 4.89 -14.35
CA ALA A 72 -20.72 4.58 -13.09
C ALA A 72 -19.73 4.52 -11.91
N ILE A 73 -18.55 3.92 -12.13
CA ILE A 73 -17.45 3.92 -11.14
C ILE A 73 -17.04 5.36 -10.83
N MET A 74 -16.67 6.13 -11.84
CA MET A 74 -16.18 7.50 -11.65
C MET A 74 -17.23 8.39 -10.98
N TYR A 75 -18.50 8.29 -11.41
CA TYR A 75 -19.61 9.02 -10.80
C TYR A 75 -19.77 8.65 -9.33
N SER A 76 -19.74 7.36 -8.99
CA SER A 76 -19.84 6.90 -7.60
C SER A 76 -18.68 7.43 -6.75
N LEU A 77 -17.46 7.46 -7.29
CA LEU A 77 -16.30 8.02 -6.59
C LEU A 77 -16.48 9.53 -6.37
N LEU A 78 -16.82 10.30 -7.41
CA LEU A 78 -17.01 11.75 -7.28
C LEU A 78 -18.13 12.13 -6.30
N TRP A 79 -19.18 11.32 -6.22
CA TRP A 79 -20.35 11.60 -5.39
C TRP A 79 -20.14 11.22 -3.92
N TYR A 80 -19.47 10.11 -3.65
CA TYR A 80 -19.39 9.54 -2.30
C TYR A 80 -17.98 9.58 -1.67
N PHE A 81 -16.94 9.98 -2.41
CA PHE A 81 -15.59 10.00 -1.87
C PHE A 81 -15.48 11.02 -0.72
N PRO A 82 -15.10 10.57 0.49
CA PRO A 82 -15.06 11.44 1.66
C PRO A 82 -13.84 12.37 1.59
N GLN A 83 -14.07 13.63 1.94
CA GLN A 83 -13.07 14.69 2.03
C GLN A 83 -13.12 15.29 3.45
N GLU A 84 -11.99 15.81 3.93
CA GLU A 84 -11.89 16.39 5.28
C GLU A 84 -12.72 17.67 5.44
N ASP A 85 -12.87 18.43 4.36
CA ASP A 85 -13.70 19.65 4.30
C ASP A 85 -15.21 19.37 4.24
N LYS A 86 -15.62 18.09 4.22
CA LYS A 86 -17.02 17.63 4.08
C LYS A 86 -17.69 18.06 2.77
N VAL A 87 -16.92 18.54 1.78
CA VAL A 87 -17.42 18.88 0.45
C VAL A 87 -17.00 17.77 -0.51
N THR A 88 -17.98 17.12 -1.13
CA THR A 88 -17.72 16.03 -2.07
C THR A 88 -17.04 16.57 -3.34
N PRO A 89 -16.20 15.75 -4.01
CA PRO A 89 -15.56 16.14 -5.26
C PRO A 89 -16.53 16.67 -6.33
N ILE A 90 -17.71 16.08 -6.44
CA ILE A 90 -18.73 16.55 -7.40
C ILE A 90 -19.19 17.99 -7.11
N ASN A 91 -19.31 18.35 -5.83
CA ASN A 91 -19.69 19.70 -5.44
C ASN A 91 -18.56 20.68 -5.73
N LYS A 92 -17.30 20.30 -5.46
CA LYS A 92 -16.12 21.11 -5.81
C LYS A 92 -16.11 21.45 -7.32
N ILE A 93 -16.32 20.43 -8.17
CA ILE A 93 -16.43 20.63 -9.63
C ILE A 93 -17.58 21.58 -9.97
N LYS A 94 -18.76 21.39 -9.36
CA LYS A 94 -19.95 22.22 -9.60
C LYS A 94 -19.72 23.69 -9.26
N TYR A 95 -18.93 23.98 -8.22
CA TYR A 95 -18.60 25.34 -7.79
C TYR A 95 -17.34 25.91 -8.48
N GLY A 96 -16.76 25.19 -9.45
CA GLY A 96 -15.59 25.66 -10.20
C GLY A 96 -14.25 25.45 -9.49
N GLU A 97 -14.25 24.73 -8.36
CA GLU A 97 -13.04 24.34 -7.63
C GLU A 97 -12.43 23.09 -8.29
N ILE A 98 -11.75 23.31 -9.42
CA ILE A 98 -11.06 22.26 -10.16
C ILE A 98 -9.68 22.01 -9.53
N PRO A 99 -9.24 20.74 -9.38
CA PRO A 99 -7.91 20.41 -8.88
C PRO A 99 -6.79 21.17 -9.59
N THR A 100 -5.93 21.83 -8.81
CA THR A 100 -4.76 22.54 -9.33
C THR A 100 -3.56 21.60 -9.46
N LYS A 101 -2.49 22.07 -10.14
CA LYS A 101 -1.22 21.32 -10.19
C LYS A 101 -0.66 21.01 -8.80
N ALA A 102 -0.84 21.93 -7.85
CA ALA A 102 -0.39 21.73 -6.47
C ALA A 102 -1.15 20.60 -5.76
N ASP A 103 -2.42 20.42 -6.07
CA ASP A 103 -3.26 19.34 -5.50
C ASP A 103 -2.83 17.99 -6.07
N ILE A 104 -2.59 17.92 -7.37
CA ILE A 104 -2.07 16.72 -8.04
C ILE A 104 -0.71 16.32 -7.45
N ASP A 105 0.21 17.28 -7.29
CA ASP A 105 1.53 17.01 -6.70
C ASP A 105 1.42 16.52 -5.25
N ARG A 106 0.48 17.08 -4.46
CA ARG A 106 0.20 16.64 -3.10
C ARG A 106 -0.35 15.22 -3.07
N GLY A 107 -1.29 14.92 -3.97
CA GLY A 107 -1.85 13.58 -4.15
C GLY A 107 -0.79 12.54 -4.49
N LEU A 108 0.05 12.82 -5.50
CA LEU A 108 1.16 11.95 -5.88
C LEU A 108 2.16 11.74 -4.74
N LYS A 109 2.51 12.80 -3.99
CA LYS A 109 3.41 12.71 -2.83
C LYS A 109 2.91 11.76 -1.75
N ARG A 110 1.59 11.67 -1.52
CA ARG A 110 1.00 10.73 -0.55
C ARG A 110 1.26 9.26 -0.94
N PHE A 111 1.35 8.96 -2.23
CA PHE A 111 1.67 7.61 -2.69
C PHE A 111 3.18 7.34 -2.74
N THR A 112 4.01 8.33 -3.09
CA THR A 112 5.46 8.15 -3.15
C THR A 112 6.11 8.02 -1.76
N PHE A 113 5.62 8.74 -0.75
CA PHE A 113 6.14 8.63 0.63
C PHE A 113 5.89 7.26 1.28
N ASN A 114 4.87 6.52 0.84
CA ASN A 114 4.55 5.21 1.41
C ASN A 114 5.56 4.12 0.99
N PHE A 115 6.14 4.20 -0.21
CA PHE A 115 7.23 3.31 -0.62
C PHE A 115 8.49 3.51 0.21
N ASP A 116 8.75 4.75 0.63
CA ASP A 116 9.91 5.11 1.42
C ASP A 116 9.76 4.68 2.89
N PHE A 117 8.53 4.62 3.40
CA PHE A 117 8.21 4.01 4.69
C PHE A 117 8.35 2.48 4.66
N VAL A 118 7.91 1.81 3.59
CA VAL A 118 8.16 0.36 3.40
C VAL A 118 9.66 0.06 3.33
N ARG A 119 10.43 0.89 2.62
CA ARG A 119 11.90 0.80 2.56
C ARG A 119 12.57 1.02 3.92
N ARG A 120 12.08 1.98 4.71
CA ARG A 120 12.58 2.24 6.07
C ARG A 120 12.20 1.13 7.07
N ASN A 121 11.00 0.57 6.97
CA ASN A 121 10.56 -0.54 7.82
C ASN A 121 11.25 -1.87 7.46
N ALA A 122 11.57 -2.10 6.18
CA ALA A 122 12.37 -3.24 5.75
C ALA A 122 13.76 -3.21 6.39
N ARG A 123 14.45 -2.05 6.36
CA ARG A 123 15.74 -1.87 7.05
C ARG A 123 15.65 -1.93 8.57
N ARG A 124 14.51 -1.54 9.16
CA ARG A 124 14.31 -1.65 10.62
C ARG A 124 14.33 -3.11 11.07
N LYS A 125 13.71 -4.03 10.33
CA LYS A 125 13.74 -5.46 10.67
C LYS A 125 15.17 -6.03 10.64
N GLU A 126 15.99 -5.62 9.67
CA GLU A 126 17.41 -6.02 9.61
C GLU A 126 18.21 -5.48 10.81
N ASN A 127 17.90 -4.27 11.28
CA ASN A 127 18.57 -3.68 12.45
C ASN A 127 18.14 -4.32 13.79
N PHE A 128 16.93 -4.87 13.91
CA PHE A 128 16.53 -5.64 15.09
C PHE A 128 17.19 -7.02 15.12
N THR A 129 17.26 -7.72 13.97
CA THR A 129 17.97 -9.01 13.89
C THR A 129 19.45 -8.90 14.26
N ASN A 130 20.10 -7.76 13.96
CA ASN A 130 21.49 -7.50 14.34
C ASN A 130 21.65 -6.94 15.77
N GLN A 131 20.58 -6.45 16.41
CA GLN A 131 20.63 -6.01 17.82
C GLN A 131 20.36 -7.15 18.81
N ASP A 132 19.66 -8.21 18.38
CA ASP A 132 19.41 -9.39 19.21
C ASP A 132 20.61 -10.36 19.26
N MET A 133 21.64 -10.15 18.41
CA MET A 133 22.96 -10.78 18.59
C MET A 133 23.89 -9.92 19.46
N ASP A 134 23.36 -9.57 20.62
CA ASP A 134 24.03 -9.60 21.92
C ASP A 134 25.54 -9.28 21.97
N GLU A 135 25.91 -8.07 21.55
CA GLU A 135 27.26 -7.52 21.72
C GLU A 135 27.67 -7.47 23.21
N LYS A 136 26.68 -7.47 24.13
CA LYS A 136 26.90 -7.50 25.58
C LYS A 136 27.08 -8.91 26.13
N ALA A 137 26.34 -9.93 25.68
CA ALA A 137 26.60 -11.31 26.08
C ALA A 137 27.92 -11.82 25.51
N ILE A 138 28.24 -11.51 24.25
CA ILE A 138 29.51 -11.91 23.61
C ILE A 138 30.70 -11.30 24.36
N LYS A 139 30.65 -10.01 24.74
CA LYS A 139 31.72 -9.39 25.54
C LYS A 139 31.87 -10.01 26.93
N LYS A 140 30.77 -10.47 27.55
CA LYS A 140 30.78 -11.10 28.87
C LYS A 140 31.33 -12.52 28.83
N GLU A 141 30.98 -13.29 27.79
CA GLU A 141 31.55 -14.62 27.54
C GLU A 141 33.03 -14.53 27.18
N ILE A 142 33.43 -13.65 26.26
CA ILE A 142 34.84 -13.47 25.91
C ILE A 142 35.66 -13.09 27.15
N LYS A 143 35.18 -12.17 28.00
CA LYS A 143 35.90 -11.79 29.23
C LYS A 143 36.03 -12.96 30.21
N LYS A 144 35.02 -13.82 30.31
CA LYS A 144 35.03 -14.99 31.20
C LYS A 144 35.98 -16.08 30.70
N THR A 145 35.98 -16.35 29.39
CA THR A 145 36.88 -17.31 28.74
C THR A 145 38.34 -16.86 28.78
N VAL A 146 38.60 -15.55 28.65
CA VAL A 146 39.95 -14.99 28.78
C VAL A 146 40.46 -15.05 30.22
N SER A 147 39.61 -14.80 31.22
CA SER A 147 39.98 -14.98 32.63
C SER A 147 40.36 -16.43 32.92
N GLN A 148 39.52 -17.39 32.54
CA GLN A 148 39.77 -18.81 32.81
C GLN A 148 41.05 -19.33 32.13
N LYS A 149 41.33 -18.92 30.88
CA LYS A 149 42.57 -19.29 30.21
C LYS A 149 43.81 -18.64 30.84
N THR A 150 43.68 -17.42 31.36
CA THR A 150 44.77 -16.75 32.07
C THR A 150 45.05 -17.44 33.40
N ASP A 151 44.02 -17.82 34.14
CA ASP A 151 44.16 -18.53 35.42
C ASP A 151 44.76 -19.93 35.22
N GLU A 152 44.35 -20.68 34.19
CA GLU A 152 44.96 -21.98 33.83
C GLU A 152 46.43 -21.86 33.37
N LEU A 153 46.81 -20.74 32.77
CA LEU A 153 48.19 -20.48 32.36
C LEU A 153 49.07 -20.09 33.55
N VAL A 154 48.53 -19.34 34.51
CA VAL A 154 49.23 -18.98 35.76
C VAL A 154 49.45 -20.22 36.62
N ASP A 155 48.43 -21.08 36.80
CA ASP A 155 48.57 -22.34 37.54
C ASP A 155 49.57 -23.31 36.88
N LYS A 156 49.70 -23.29 35.54
CA LYS A 156 50.70 -24.09 34.83
C LYS A 156 52.12 -23.53 34.94
N LEU A 157 52.27 -22.22 35.13
CA LEU A 157 53.57 -21.56 35.28
C LEU A 157 54.08 -21.65 36.73
N ASP A 158 53.21 -21.65 37.74
CA ASP A 158 53.59 -21.81 39.16
C ASP A 158 53.99 -23.26 39.52
N ILE A 159 53.77 -24.25 38.64
CA ILE A 159 54.21 -25.65 38.82
C ILE A 159 55.59 -25.92 38.20
N GLN A 160 56.25 -24.92 37.59
CA GLN A 160 57.65 -25.05 37.13
C GLN A 160 58.61 -24.19 37.97
N VAL A 161 58.70 -24.49 39.26
CA VAL A 161 59.91 -24.22 40.06
C VAL A 161 60.23 -25.48 40.87
N ASP A 162 60.92 -26.41 40.21
CA ASP A 162 61.88 -27.36 40.79
C ASP A 162 62.97 -27.64 39.74
#